data_AF-A0A0H3GXP2-F1
#
_entry.id   AF-A0A0H3GXP2-F1
#
_cell.length_a   1.000
_cell.length_b   1.000
_cell.length_c   1.000
_cell.angle_alpha   90.00
_cell.angle_beta   90.00
_cell.angle_gamma   90.00
#
_symmetry.space_group_name_H-M   'P 1'
#
loop_
_entity.id
_entity.type
_entity.pdbx_description
1 polymer ?
#
loop_
_entity_poly.entity_id
_entity_poly.type
_entity_poly.pdbx_seq_one_letter_code
_entity_poly.pdbx_strand_id
1 'polypeptide(L)'
;MDHWLKQRAMKNQVTGASRTFVCCDDAKVMAYYSLASSAVTTNTAPGRFRRNMPAPIPVVVLGRLAVDKSLHGKGVGRALVRDAGLRVIQVAETIGIRGMLVHALSDEARDFYLRVGFEPSPMDPMMLMVTLRDLVNA
;
A
#
# COMPACT_ATOMS: atom_id res chain seq x y z
N MET A 1 11.57 -7.82 -5.99
CA MET A 1 10.19 -8.19 -5.57
C MET A 1 9.91 -9.68 -5.78
N ASP A 2 10.28 -10.23 -6.93
CA ASP A 2 10.00 -11.61 -7.37
C ASP A 2 10.42 -12.69 -6.38
N HIS A 3 11.61 -12.55 -5.79
CA HIS A 3 12.12 -13.50 -4.80
C HIS A 3 11.21 -13.62 -3.58
N TRP A 4 10.69 -12.48 -3.09
CA TRP A 4 9.79 -12.49 -1.94
C TRP A 4 8.44 -13.13 -2.28
N LEU A 5 7.91 -12.90 -3.48
CA LEU A 5 6.68 -13.54 -3.93
C LEU A 5 6.83 -15.07 -3.90
N LYS A 6 7.92 -15.58 -4.49
CA LYS A 6 8.18 -17.03 -4.58
C LYS A 6 8.48 -17.68 -3.23
N GLN A 7 9.15 -16.98 -2.32
CA GLN A 7 9.69 -17.62 -1.11
C GLN A 7 8.97 -17.27 0.20
N ARG A 8 8.29 -16.12 0.26
CA ARG A 8 7.79 -15.55 1.52
C ARG A 8 6.30 -15.23 1.51
N ALA A 9 5.70 -14.88 0.36
CA ALA A 9 4.31 -14.45 0.30
C ALA A 9 3.34 -15.45 0.96
N MET A 10 3.40 -16.73 0.56
CA MET A 10 2.54 -17.77 1.14
C MET A 10 2.85 -18.07 2.60
N LYS A 11 4.13 -18.09 2.99
CA LYS A 11 4.51 -18.27 4.40
C LYS A 11 3.95 -17.13 5.26
N ASN A 12 4.08 -15.89 4.80
CA ASN A 12 3.55 -14.71 5.48
C ASN A 12 2.01 -14.70 5.50
N GLN A 13 1.36 -15.21 4.46
CA GLN A 13 -0.08 -15.40 4.42
C GLN A 13 -0.52 -16.33 5.56
N VAL A 14 0.12 -17.50 5.66
CA VAL A 14 -0.19 -18.52 6.68
C VAL A 14 0.09 -18.00 8.10
N THR A 15 1.23 -17.34 8.32
CA THR A 15 1.62 -16.87 9.66
C THR A 15 0.92 -15.58 10.09
N GLY A 16 0.19 -14.91 9.20
CA GLY A 16 -0.47 -13.64 9.53
C GLY A 16 0.40 -12.39 9.36
N ALA A 17 1.66 -12.52 8.94
CA ALA A 17 2.57 -11.39 8.78
C ALA A 17 2.14 -10.41 7.66
N SER A 18 1.47 -10.90 6.62
CA SER A 18 0.87 -10.06 5.58
C SER A 18 -0.23 -10.81 4.83
N ARG A 19 -1.14 -10.08 4.18
CA ARG A 19 -2.13 -10.62 3.25
C ARG A 19 -1.75 -10.28 1.82
N THR A 20 -1.55 -11.29 0.96
CA THR A 20 -1.12 -11.11 -0.43
C THR A 20 -2.26 -11.38 -1.39
N PHE A 21 -2.48 -10.47 -2.34
CA PHE A 21 -3.49 -10.58 -3.39
C PHE A 21 -2.79 -10.58 -4.75
N VAL A 22 -3.28 -11.41 -5.67
CA VAL A 22 -2.65 -11.65 -6.97
C VAL A 22 -3.65 -11.46 -8.11
N CYS A 23 -3.15 -10.97 -9.25
CA CYS A 23 -3.80 -11.03 -10.54
C CYS A 23 -3.09 -12.10 -11.36
N CYS A 24 -3.85 -13.01 -11.96
CA CYS A 24 -3.32 -14.16 -12.69
C CYS A 24 -3.75 -14.15 -14.15
N ASP A 25 -2.89 -14.70 -14.99
CA ASP A 25 -3.21 -15.19 -16.33
C ASP A 25 -3.08 -16.71 -16.26
N ASP A 26 -4.21 -17.41 -16.27
CA ASP A 26 -4.34 -18.80 -15.84
C ASP A 26 -3.67 -19.07 -14.47
N ALA A 27 -2.65 -19.94 -14.43
CA ALA A 27 -1.90 -20.28 -13.23
C ALA A 27 -0.72 -19.34 -12.96
N LYS A 28 -0.44 -18.39 -13.88
CA LYS A 28 0.71 -17.49 -13.76
C LYS A 28 0.31 -16.20 -13.07
N VAL A 29 0.97 -15.90 -11.95
CA VAL A 29 0.83 -14.59 -11.29
C VAL A 29 1.47 -13.52 -12.17
N MET A 30 0.65 -12.57 -12.61
CA MET A 30 1.05 -11.46 -13.48
C MET A 30 1.21 -10.14 -12.72
N ALA A 31 0.56 -10.00 -11.57
CA ALA A 31 0.76 -8.85 -10.69
C ALA A 31 0.33 -9.20 -9.27
N TYR A 32 0.85 -8.49 -8.28
CA TYR A 32 0.46 -8.72 -6.88
C TYR A 32 0.67 -7.49 -6.01
N TYR A 33 0.02 -7.50 -4.85
CA TYR A 33 0.36 -6.60 -3.74
C TYR A 33 0.16 -7.30 -2.40
N SER A 34 0.73 -6.72 -1.33
CA SER A 34 0.57 -7.23 0.03
C SER A 34 0.21 -6.14 1.03
N LEU A 35 -0.71 -6.45 1.95
CA LEU A 35 -1.16 -5.57 3.02
C LEU A 35 -0.76 -6.10 4.40
N ALA A 36 -0.47 -5.21 5.34
CA ALA A 36 -0.25 -5.53 6.75
C ALA A 36 -0.71 -4.37 7.65
N SER A 37 -1.20 -4.67 8.85
CA SER A 37 -1.52 -3.67 9.87
C SER A 37 -0.25 -3.00 10.39
N SER A 38 -0.29 -1.70 10.67
CA SER A 38 0.83 -0.97 11.27
C SER A 38 0.36 0.30 11.99
N ALA A 39 1.31 1.07 12.50
CA ALA A 39 1.08 2.40 13.05
C ALA A 39 2.30 3.29 12.79
N VAL A 40 2.08 4.60 12.65
CA VAL A 40 3.14 5.59 12.42
C VAL A 40 3.16 6.66 13.50
N THR A 41 4.34 7.18 13.80
CA THR A 41 4.48 8.31 14.72
C THR A 41 3.94 9.59 14.09
N THR A 42 3.35 10.46 14.90
CA THR A 42 2.68 11.68 14.40
C THR A 42 3.63 12.66 13.71
N ASN A 43 4.93 12.65 14.02
CA ASN A 43 5.93 13.49 13.37
C ASN A 43 6.30 13.03 11.95
N THR A 44 6.05 11.76 11.60
CA THR A 44 6.30 11.23 10.24
C THR A 44 5.11 11.45 9.31
N ALA A 45 3.94 11.82 9.83
CA ALA A 45 2.75 12.00 9.02
C ALA A 45 2.57 13.46 8.55
N PRO A 46 2.14 13.70 7.30
CA PRO A 46 1.72 15.02 6.84
C PRO A 46 0.67 15.64 7.75
N GLY A 47 0.62 16.98 7.82
CA GLY A 47 -0.31 17.72 8.67
C GLY A 47 -1.76 17.26 8.55
N ARG A 48 -2.25 17.05 7.30
CA ARG A 48 -3.61 16.56 7.05
C ARG A 48 -3.83 15.13 7.57
N PHE A 49 -2.81 14.29 7.49
CA PHE A 49 -2.88 12.89 7.89
C PHE A 49 -2.92 12.75 9.42
N ARG A 50 -2.12 13.54 10.14
CA ARG A 50 -2.01 13.48 11.62
C ARG A 50 -3.01 14.32 12.41
N ARG A 51 -3.71 15.25 11.75
CA ARG A 51 -4.61 16.19 12.43
C ARG A 51 -5.63 15.44 13.29
N ASN A 52 -5.65 15.75 14.58
CA ASN A 52 -6.55 15.17 15.59
C ASN A 52 -6.45 13.64 15.74
N MET A 53 -5.32 13.03 15.39
CA MET A 53 -5.10 11.59 15.54
C MET A 53 -4.30 11.26 16.82
N PRO A 54 -4.49 10.06 17.40
CA PRO A 54 -3.65 9.58 18.48
C PRO A 54 -2.20 9.35 18.03
N ALA A 55 -1.30 9.19 19.00
CA ALA A 55 0.06 8.73 18.79
C ALA A 55 0.21 7.32 19.39
N PRO A 56 0.52 6.29 18.58
CA PRO A 56 0.75 6.31 17.13
C PRO A 56 -0.57 6.33 16.32
N ILE A 57 -0.47 6.73 15.05
CA ILE A 57 -1.59 6.79 14.10
C ILE A 57 -1.77 5.40 13.47
N PRO A 58 -2.96 4.77 13.57
CA PRO A 58 -3.19 3.45 12.99
C PRO A 58 -3.28 3.50 11.45
N VAL A 59 -2.59 2.61 10.75
CA VAL A 59 -2.52 2.57 9.28
C VAL A 59 -2.48 1.13 8.75
N VAL A 60 -2.68 0.99 7.44
CA VAL A 60 -2.34 -0.23 6.70
C VAL A 60 -1.14 0.03 5.81
N VAL A 61 -0.17 -0.87 5.81
CA VAL A 61 1.01 -0.79 4.95
C VAL A 61 0.77 -1.54 3.65
N LEU A 62 0.91 -0.85 2.53
CA LEU A 62 1.10 -1.47 1.21
C LEU A 62 2.55 -1.95 1.12
N GLY A 63 2.81 -3.12 1.68
CA GLY A 63 4.18 -3.62 1.88
C GLY A 63 4.90 -3.99 0.59
N ARG A 64 4.15 -4.39 -0.44
CA ARG A 64 4.64 -4.74 -1.77
C ARG A 64 3.58 -4.43 -2.80
N LEU A 65 4.00 -3.99 -3.98
CA LEU A 65 3.20 -3.92 -5.19
C LEU A 65 4.13 -4.18 -6.36
N ALA A 66 3.84 -5.18 -7.18
CA ALA A 66 4.63 -5.48 -8.36
C ALA A 66 3.73 -5.90 -9.51
N VAL A 67 4.16 -5.54 -10.72
CA VAL A 67 3.49 -5.89 -11.97
C VAL A 67 4.53 -6.55 -12.87
N ASP A 68 4.17 -7.64 -13.53
CA ASP A 68 5.00 -8.29 -14.54
C ASP A 68 5.37 -7.28 -15.64
N LYS A 69 6.60 -7.37 -16.15
CA LYS A 69 7.14 -6.41 -17.11
C LYS A 69 6.29 -6.30 -18.38
N SER A 70 5.64 -7.38 -18.81
CA SER A 70 4.76 -7.40 -19.99
C SER A 70 3.49 -6.55 -19.85
N LEU A 71 3.15 -6.15 -18.61
CA LEU A 71 1.97 -5.35 -18.27
C LEU A 71 2.33 -3.90 -17.86
N HIS A 72 3.61 -3.52 -17.90
CA HIS A 72 4.03 -2.16 -17.58
C HIS A 72 3.44 -1.16 -18.58
N GLY A 73 3.10 0.05 -18.09
CA GLY A 73 2.46 1.08 -18.89
C GLY A 73 0.97 0.86 -19.21
N LYS A 74 0.38 -0.29 -18.86
CA LYS A 74 -1.03 -0.63 -19.16
C LYS A 74 -2.02 -0.29 -18.04
N GLY A 75 -1.62 0.54 -17.08
CA GLY A 75 -2.48 0.96 -15.96
C GLY A 75 -2.69 -0.07 -14.84
N VAL A 76 -2.15 -1.29 -14.96
CA VAL A 76 -2.32 -2.37 -13.97
C VAL A 76 -1.85 -1.97 -12.57
N GLY A 77 -0.74 -1.24 -12.45
CA GLY A 77 -0.26 -0.76 -11.15
C GLY A 77 -1.29 0.15 -10.44
N ARG A 78 -1.91 1.08 -11.16
CA ARG A 78 -2.96 1.95 -10.61
C ARG A 78 -4.21 1.15 -10.23
N ALA A 79 -4.59 0.17 -11.05
CA ALA A 79 -5.70 -0.73 -10.75
C ALA A 79 -5.45 -1.54 -9.46
N LEU A 80 -4.22 -2.02 -9.24
CA LEU A 80 -3.85 -2.71 -8.00
C LEU A 80 -3.90 -1.80 -6.78
N VAL A 81 -3.44 -0.55 -6.87
CA VAL A 81 -3.57 0.40 -5.74
C VAL A 81 -5.04 0.65 -5.42
N ARG A 82 -5.89 0.76 -6.45
CA ARG A 82 -7.34 0.90 -6.26
C ARG A 82 -7.97 -0.31 -5.58
N ASP A 83 -7.66 -1.53 -6.02
CA ASP A 83 -8.13 -2.77 -5.38
C ASP A 83 -7.66 -2.86 -3.91
N ALA A 84 -6.39 -2.53 -3.66
CA ALA A 84 -5.84 -2.47 -2.31
C ALA A 84 -6.58 -1.44 -1.43
N GLY A 85 -6.84 -0.26 -1.98
CA GLY A 85 -7.58 0.81 -1.29
C GLY A 85 -9.00 0.39 -0.90
N LEU A 86 -9.73 -0.25 -1.83
CA LEU A 86 -11.09 -0.76 -1.56
C LEU A 86 -11.10 -1.78 -0.43
N ARG A 87 -10.13 -2.70 -0.41
CA ARG A 87 -10.00 -3.67 0.70
C ARG A 87 -9.69 -3.01 2.02
N VAL A 88 -8.83 -1.99 2.03
CA VAL A 88 -8.52 -1.25 3.25
C VAL A 88 -9.73 -0.46 3.76
N ILE A 89 -10.51 0.15 2.87
CA ILE A 89 -11.78 0.80 3.21
C ILE A 89 -12.73 -0.20 3.86
N GLN A 90 -12.89 -1.39 3.29
CA GLN A 90 -13.74 -2.43 3.86
C GLN A 90 -13.29 -2.86 5.26
N VAL A 91 -11.98 -3.04 5.48
CA VAL A 91 -11.45 -3.35 6.83
C VAL A 91 -11.69 -2.20 7.81
N ALA A 92 -11.63 -0.96 7.32
CA ALA A 92 -11.80 0.23 8.15
C ALA A 92 -13.22 0.40 8.73
N GLU A 93 -14.21 -0.35 8.23
CA GLU A 93 -15.57 -0.39 8.79
C GLU A 93 -15.60 -1.02 10.20
N THR A 94 -14.62 -1.88 10.52
CA THR A 94 -14.58 -2.62 11.78
C THR A 94 -13.33 -2.34 12.62
N ILE A 95 -12.25 -1.83 12.00
CA ILE A 95 -10.99 -1.52 12.68
C ILE A 95 -10.60 -0.06 12.37
N GLY A 96 -10.26 0.71 13.41
CA GLY A 96 -9.82 2.09 13.23
C GLY A 96 -8.55 2.20 12.39
N ILE A 97 -8.66 2.75 11.17
CA ILE A 97 -7.56 2.96 10.22
C ILE A 97 -7.61 4.41 9.74
N ARG A 98 -6.49 5.12 9.74
CA ARG A 98 -6.41 6.49 9.21
C ARG A 98 -6.25 6.52 7.68
N GLY A 99 -5.51 5.55 7.16
CA GLY A 99 -5.15 5.48 5.76
C GLY A 99 -4.13 4.40 5.45
N MET A 100 -3.55 4.48 4.26
CA MET A 100 -2.49 3.58 3.80
C MET A 100 -1.13 4.27 3.80
N LEU A 101 -0.09 3.49 4.04
CA LEU A 101 1.32 3.88 3.96
C LEU A 101 2.05 2.98 2.97
N VAL A 102 3.05 3.54 2.28
CA VAL A 102 4.01 2.79 1.48
C VAL A 102 5.43 3.34 1.69
N HIS A 103 6.43 2.47 1.68
CA HIS A 103 7.82 2.85 1.47
C HIS A 103 8.17 2.57 0.00
N ALA A 104 8.37 3.62 -0.78
CA ALA A 104 8.82 3.50 -2.16
C ALA A 104 10.24 2.89 -2.21
N LEU A 105 10.50 2.07 -3.24
CA LEU A 105 11.79 1.40 -3.42
C LEU A 105 12.78 2.23 -4.26
N SER A 106 12.28 3.16 -5.06
CA SER A 106 13.06 4.03 -5.94
C SER A 106 12.31 5.33 -6.21
N ASP A 107 12.99 6.34 -6.77
CA ASP A 107 12.38 7.61 -7.15
C ASP A 107 11.23 7.41 -8.15
N GLU A 108 11.36 6.48 -9.11
CA GLU A 108 10.29 6.18 -10.06
C GLU A 108 9.04 5.61 -9.36
N ALA A 109 9.25 4.78 -8.34
CA ALA A 109 8.17 4.24 -7.53
C ALA A 109 7.53 5.33 -6.66
N ARG A 110 8.33 6.23 -6.06
CA ARG A 110 7.83 7.40 -5.34
C ARG A 110 6.95 8.24 -6.25
N ASP A 111 7.44 8.59 -7.43
CA ASP A 111 6.72 9.42 -8.40
C ASP A 111 5.44 8.74 -8.90
N PHE A 112 5.42 7.41 -9.00
CA PHE A 112 4.19 6.66 -9.24
C PHE A 112 3.17 6.88 -8.12
N TYR A 113 3.55 6.72 -6.85
CA TYR A 113 2.63 6.92 -5.72
C TYR A 113 2.16 8.37 -5.58
N LEU A 114 3.04 9.35 -5.85
CA LEU A 114 2.67 10.77 -5.91
C LEU A 114 1.58 11.02 -6.96
N ARG A 115 1.73 10.48 -8.17
CA ARG A 115 0.71 10.59 -9.25
C ARG A 115 -0.61 9.89 -8.89
N VAL A 116 -0.57 8.87 -8.04
CA VAL A 116 -1.77 8.19 -7.54
C VAL A 116 -2.47 9.01 -6.43
N GLY A 117 -1.80 9.99 -5.82
CA GLY A 117 -2.36 10.89 -4.82
C GLY A 117 -1.85 10.67 -3.39
N PHE A 118 -0.81 9.84 -3.21
CA PHE A 118 -0.10 9.74 -1.93
C PHE A 118 0.72 11.01 -1.69
N GLU A 119 0.86 11.39 -0.42
CA GLU A 119 1.72 12.47 0.02
C GLU A 119 2.97 11.95 0.72
N PRO A 120 4.13 12.58 0.52
CA PRO A 120 5.36 12.21 1.21
C PRO A 120 5.32 12.63 2.68
N SER A 121 5.96 11.83 3.53
CA SER A 121 6.28 12.19 4.91
C SER A 121 7.22 13.40 4.94
N PRO A 122 7.04 14.35 5.89
CA PRO A 122 7.98 15.45 6.08
C PRO A 122 9.36 14.99 6.58
N MET A 123 9.48 13.76 7.08
CA MET A 123 10.73 13.19 7.61
C MET A 123 11.43 12.25 6.63
N ASP A 124 10.70 11.68 5.67
CA ASP A 124 11.23 10.73 4.70
C ASP A 124 10.42 10.82 3.39
N PRO A 125 10.96 11.39 2.30
CA PRO A 125 10.25 11.52 1.03
C PRO A 125 9.95 10.17 0.36
N MET A 126 10.60 9.08 0.79
CA MET A 126 10.32 7.72 0.30
C MET A 126 9.21 7.03 1.07
N MET A 127 8.80 7.56 2.23
CA MET A 127 7.61 7.13 2.96
C MET A 127 6.42 8.00 2.50
N LEU A 128 5.43 7.39 1.87
CA LEU A 128 4.24 8.10 1.40
C LEU A 128 2.96 7.57 2.03
N MET A 129 1.98 8.44 2.19
CA MET A 129 0.73 8.16 2.90
C MET A 129 -0.47 8.70 2.12
N VAL A 130 -1.60 8.01 2.23
CA VAL A 130 -2.88 8.44 1.64
C VAL A 130 -4.00 8.17 2.63
N THR A 131 -4.91 9.14 2.82
CA THR A 131 -6.00 8.95 3.80
C THR A 131 -7.07 8.03 3.23
N LEU A 132 -7.88 7.41 4.09
CA LEU A 132 -9.06 6.65 3.62
C LEU A 132 -9.99 7.53 2.78
N ARG A 133 -10.15 8.81 3.14
CA ARG A 133 -10.97 9.76 2.39
C ARG A 133 -10.45 9.95 0.97
N ASP A 134 -9.14 10.03 0.79
CA ASP A 134 -8.52 10.17 -0.53
C ASP A 134 -8.72 8.89 -1.36
N LEU A 135 -8.63 7.70 -0.73
CA LEU A 135 -8.87 6.41 -1.39
C LEU A 135 -10.31 6.24 -1.89
N VAL A 136 -11.30 6.78 -1.17
CA VAL A 136 -12.71 6.75 -1.59
C VAL A 136 -12.95 7.57 -2.86
N ASN A 137 -12.15 8.62 -3.10
CA ASN A 137 -12.33 9.56 -4.21
C ASN A 137 -11.46 9.24 -5.45
N ALA A 138 -10.78 8.09 -5.49
CA ALA A 138 -9.72 7.77 -6.46
C ALA A 138 -10.11 6.89 -7.66
#